data_AF-A0A558C4E5-F1
#
_entry.id   AF-A0A558C4E5-F1
#
_cell.length_a   1.000
_cell.length_b   1.000
_cell.length_c   1.000
_cell.angle_alpha   90.00
_cell.angle_beta   90.00
_cell.angle_gamma   90.00
#
_symmetry.space_group_name_H-M   'P 1'
#
loop_
_entity.id
_entity.type
_entity.pdbx_description
1 polymer ?
#
loop_
_entity_poly.entity_id
_entity_poly.type
_entity_poly.pdbx_seq_one_letter_code
_entity_poly.pdbx_strand_id
1 'polypeptide(L)'
;MKKILCSIPGLLIMLALAGCCANDICVCQDELADALFFTFRIGGTNGFRADQIDTLFIVRIPHPTALVPKPTRDSILRILPLANGGATLTQDSLIAINNAAPFAASGGLKLDAYDYQITAYQYSKAAPVGGRYRYTFKISNIKLDGQYQANGCCTCYSNTGKQFDLSSNLSAAPAQPKVVTAPVNKPIITPLTTR
;
A
#
# COMPACT_ATOMS: atom_id res chain seq x y z
N MET A 1 53.77 -24.71 -41.28
CA MET A 1 54.38 -23.81 -40.27
C MET A 1 53.26 -23.08 -39.55
N LYS A 2 53.30 -22.95 -38.21
CA LYS A 2 52.18 -22.43 -37.38
C LYS A 2 52.20 -20.89 -37.27
N LYS A 3 51.03 -20.25 -37.34
CA LYS A 3 50.78 -18.86 -36.91
C LYS A 3 49.38 -18.72 -36.31
N ILE A 4 49.23 -18.99 -35.01
CA ILE A 4 48.03 -18.65 -34.22
C ILE A 4 48.49 -18.27 -32.81
N LEU A 5 48.77 -16.98 -32.57
CA LEU A 5 49.05 -16.43 -31.23
C LEU A 5 49.07 -14.89 -31.26
N CYS A 6 47.90 -14.24 -31.13
CA CYS A 6 47.81 -12.79 -30.83
C CYS A 6 46.38 -12.32 -30.46
N SER A 7 45.73 -12.92 -29.46
CA SER A 7 44.37 -12.51 -29.03
C SER A 7 44.09 -12.60 -27.52
N ILE A 8 45.10 -12.86 -26.70
CA ILE A 8 44.92 -13.19 -25.27
C ILE A 8 44.76 -11.99 -24.31
N PRO A 9 45.24 -10.74 -24.54
CA PRO A 9 45.24 -9.71 -23.48
C PRO A 9 43.85 -9.13 -23.16
N GLY A 10 42.86 -9.25 -24.06
CA GLY A 10 41.52 -8.67 -23.85
C GLY A 10 40.65 -9.43 -22.84
N LEU A 11 40.82 -10.76 -22.73
CA LEU A 11 39.91 -11.61 -21.94
C LEU A 11 40.13 -11.46 -20.43
N LEU A 12 41.38 -11.24 -20.01
CA LEU A 12 41.76 -11.08 -18.60
C LEU A 12 41.26 -9.77 -17.97
N ILE A 13 41.11 -8.70 -18.77
CA ILE A 13 40.63 -7.40 -18.28
C ILE A 13 39.12 -7.44 -17.97
N MET A 14 38.33 -8.18 -18.77
CA MET A 14 36.89 -8.36 -18.52
C MET A 14 36.60 -9.16 -17.24
N LEU A 15 37.47 -10.11 -16.88
CA LEU A 15 37.36 -10.89 -15.65
C LEU A 15 37.66 -10.07 -14.38
N ALA A 16 38.46 -9.01 -14.48
CA ALA A 16 38.81 -8.16 -13.33
C ALA A 16 37.64 -7.26 -12.89
N LEU A 17 36.86 -6.71 -13.82
CA LEU A 17 35.70 -5.87 -13.47
C LEU A 17 34.55 -6.65 -12.82
N ALA A 18 34.41 -7.94 -13.15
CA ALA A 18 33.41 -8.81 -12.52
C ALA A 18 33.72 -9.13 -11.04
N GLY A 19 34.95 -8.89 -10.58
CA GLY A 19 35.38 -9.19 -9.21
C GLY A 19 34.96 -8.15 -8.16
N CYS A 20 34.74 -6.89 -8.54
CA CYS A 20 34.45 -5.82 -7.58
C CYS A 20 33.08 -5.98 -6.88
N CYS A 21 32.10 -6.60 -7.53
CA CYS A 21 30.75 -6.77 -6.99
C CYS A 21 30.55 -8.12 -6.25
N ALA A 22 31.58 -8.99 -6.21
CA ALA A 22 31.41 -10.40 -5.83
C ALA A 22 31.14 -10.64 -4.33
N ASN A 23 31.27 -9.61 -3.49
CA ASN A 23 31.16 -9.73 -2.02
C ASN A 23 30.24 -8.68 -1.37
N ASP A 24 29.69 -7.74 -2.16
CA ASP A 24 28.74 -6.73 -1.68
C ASP A 24 27.30 -7.28 -1.80
N ILE A 25 26.72 -7.69 -0.69
CA ILE A 25 25.29 -8.02 -0.64
C ILE A 25 24.50 -6.71 -0.71
N CYS A 26 23.87 -6.44 -1.86
CA CYS A 26 23.00 -5.28 -2.06
C CYS A 26 21.72 -5.38 -1.21
N VAL A 27 21.76 -4.91 0.05
CA VAL A 27 20.58 -4.84 0.93
C VAL A 27 19.76 -3.58 0.60
N CYS A 28 19.19 -3.54 -0.59
CA CYS A 28 18.27 -2.48 -1.03
C CYS A 28 16.85 -2.77 -0.53
N GLN A 29 16.17 -1.83 0.14
CA GLN A 29 14.76 -1.99 0.59
C GLN A 29 13.73 -1.49 -0.45
N ASP A 30 14.04 -1.66 -1.73
CA ASP A 30 13.34 -1.04 -2.86
C ASP A 30 11.83 -1.37 -2.90
N GLU A 31 11.45 -2.58 -2.49
CA GLU A 31 10.04 -3.03 -2.45
C GLU A 31 9.17 -2.24 -1.45
N LEU A 32 9.78 -1.70 -0.38
CA LEU A 32 9.10 -0.90 0.64
C LEU A 32 9.41 0.60 0.50
N ALA A 33 10.37 0.98 -0.34
CA ALA A 33 10.77 2.36 -0.56
C ALA A 33 9.58 3.26 -0.93
N ASP A 34 8.64 2.80 -1.76
CA ASP A 34 7.42 3.55 -2.12
C ASP A 34 6.21 3.28 -1.20
N ALA A 35 6.29 2.32 -0.28
CA ALA A 35 5.12 1.84 0.48
C ALA A 35 4.43 2.94 1.32
N LEU A 36 3.11 2.87 1.37
CA LEU A 36 2.23 3.64 2.25
C LEU A 36 1.72 2.72 3.37
N PHE A 37 1.83 3.17 4.61
CA PHE A 37 1.47 2.40 5.80
C PHE A 37 0.31 3.05 6.54
N PHE A 38 -0.76 2.29 6.77
CA PHE A 38 -1.94 2.74 7.49
C PHE A 38 -2.22 1.85 8.70
N THR A 39 -2.72 2.46 9.78
CA THR A 39 -3.19 1.77 10.97
C THR A 39 -4.54 2.33 11.41
N PHE A 40 -5.42 1.46 11.89
CA PHE A 40 -6.65 1.91 12.54
C PHE A 40 -6.42 2.13 14.03
N ARG A 41 -6.77 3.31 14.52
CA ARG A 41 -6.77 3.60 15.96
C ARG A 41 -7.88 2.80 16.63
N ILE A 42 -7.52 1.93 17.57
CA ILE A 42 -8.47 1.22 18.43
C ILE A 42 -8.65 1.97 19.76
N GLY A 43 -9.90 2.17 20.16
CA GLY A 43 -10.30 2.80 21.41
C GLY A 43 -10.13 4.33 21.48
N GLY A 44 -10.68 4.90 22.55
CA GLY A 44 -10.77 6.35 22.77
C GLY A 44 -11.87 7.02 21.91
N THR A 45 -12.03 8.33 22.10
CA THR A 45 -13.19 9.10 21.59
C THR A 45 -13.37 9.08 20.05
N ASN A 46 -12.29 8.91 19.30
CA ASN A 46 -12.27 8.92 17.83
C ASN A 46 -11.67 7.65 17.20
N GLY A 47 -11.50 6.58 18.00
CA GLY A 47 -11.02 5.28 17.53
C GLY A 47 -12.16 4.27 17.35
N PHE A 48 -11.89 3.21 16.61
CA PHE A 48 -12.81 2.09 16.46
C PHE A 48 -12.77 1.19 17.71
N ARG A 49 -13.88 0.57 18.10
CA ARG A 49 -13.81 -0.58 19.03
C ARG A 49 -13.30 -1.79 18.24
N ALA A 50 -12.62 -2.73 18.90
CA ALA A 50 -12.01 -3.86 18.20
C ALA A 50 -13.05 -4.78 17.51
N ASP A 51 -14.23 -4.95 18.12
CA ASP A 51 -15.40 -5.62 17.53
C ASP A 51 -16.06 -4.86 16.36
N GLN A 52 -15.53 -3.69 15.97
CA GLN A 52 -16.08 -2.84 14.89
C GLN A 52 -15.24 -2.86 13.61
N ILE A 53 -14.06 -3.50 13.59
CA ILE A 53 -13.32 -3.76 12.35
C ILE A 53 -12.85 -5.23 12.34
N ASP A 54 -13.58 -6.07 11.61
CA ASP A 54 -13.15 -7.44 11.27
C ASP A 54 -12.50 -7.51 9.88
N THR A 55 -13.01 -6.72 8.94
CA THR A 55 -12.78 -6.90 7.50
C THR A 55 -12.59 -5.57 6.79
N LEU A 56 -11.51 -5.50 6.03
CA LEU A 56 -11.22 -4.44 5.08
C LEU A 56 -11.45 -4.93 3.65
N PHE A 57 -12.15 -4.12 2.86
CA PHE A 57 -12.23 -4.27 1.42
C PHE A 57 -11.39 -3.16 0.79
N ILE A 58 -10.23 -3.54 0.26
CA ILE A 58 -9.28 -2.63 -0.37
C ILE A 58 -9.51 -2.69 -1.88
N VAL A 59 -9.60 -1.54 -2.53
CA VAL A 59 -9.78 -1.42 -3.98
C VAL A 59 -8.64 -0.58 -4.56
N ARG A 60 -8.04 -1.05 -5.66
CA ARG A 60 -7.09 -0.30 -6.50
C ARG A 60 -7.81 0.15 -7.77
N ILE A 61 -7.70 1.43 -8.09
CA ILE A 61 -8.37 2.08 -9.20
C ILE A 61 -7.28 2.72 -10.07
N PRO A 62 -6.92 2.13 -11.21
CA PRO A 62 -5.94 2.73 -12.12
C PRO A 62 -6.44 4.08 -12.63
N HIS A 63 -5.53 5.03 -12.85
CA HIS A 63 -5.88 6.26 -13.55
C HIS A 63 -6.18 5.96 -15.03
N PRO A 64 -7.18 6.63 -15.64
CA PRO A 64 -7.51 6.42 -17.04
C PRO A 64 -6.37 6.94 -17.94
N THR A 65 -6.06 6.19 -18.98
CA THR A 65 -5.08 6.58 -20.01
C THR A 65 -5.77 6.75 -21.36
N ALA A 66 -5.07 7.34 -22.35
CA ALA A 66 -5.60 7.45 -23.71
C ALA A 66 -5.93 6.09 -24.34
N LEU A 67 -5.19 5.03 -23.96
CA LEU A 67 -5.42 3.66 -24.42
C LEU A 67 -6.52 2.93 -23.62
N VAL A 68 -6.67 3.27 -22.33
CA VAL A 68 -7.67 2.67 -21.43
C VAL A 68 -8.42 3.77 -20.68
N PRO A 69 -9.42 4.42 -21.30
CA PRO A 69 -10.17 5.52 -20.68
C PRO A 69 -11.16 5.06 -19.60
N LYS A 70 -11.42 3.74 -19.49
CA LYS A 70 -12.28 3.13 -18.49
C LYS A 70 -11.57 1.92 -17.86
N PRO A 71 -10.58 2.14 -16.97
CA PRO A 71 -9.81 1.06 -16.38
C PRO A 71 -10.66 0.20 -15.43
N THR A 72 -10.43 -1.11 -15.47
CA THR A 72 -10.97 -2.07 -14.51
C THR A 72 -10.39 -1.82 -13.13
N ARG A 73 -11.19 -2.05 -12.08
CA ARG A 73 -10.79 -1.91 -10.68
C ARG A 73 -10.45 -3.28 -10.11
N ASP A 74 -9.36 -3.36 -9.38
CA ASP A 74 -9.01 -4.57 -8.61
C ASP A 74 -9.52 -4.42 -7.19
N SER A 75 -9.98 -5.51 -6.58
CA SER A 75 -10.38 -5.50 -5.16
C SER A 75 -9.91 -6.74 -4.43
N ILE A 76 -9.48 -6.56 -3.17
CA ILE A 76 -9.06 -7.63 -2.28
C ILE A 76 -9.70 -7.48 -0.90
N LEU A 77 -10.05 -8.61 -0.31
CA LEU A 77 -10.53 -8.70 1.07
C LEU A 77 -9.35 -8.97 2.00
N ARG A 78 -9.18 -8.16 3.04
CA ARG A 78 -8.20 -8.41 4.12
C ARG A 78 -8.94 -8.48 5.46
N ILE A 79 -8.89 -9.64 6.09
CA ILE A 79 -9.37 -9.84 7.45
C ILE A 79 -8.29 -9.32 8.41
N LEU A 80 -8.67 -8.57 9.44
CA LEU A 80 -7.76 -8.13 10.48
C LEU A 80 -7.85 -9.10 11.68
N PRO A 81 -6.74 -9.76 12.08
CA PRO A 81 -6.79 -10.67 13.21
C PRO A 81 -7.01 -9.91 14.52
N LEU A 82 -8.04 -10.30 15.26
CA LEU A 82 -8.25 -9.88 16.64
C LEU A 82 -7.38 -10.75 17.56
N ALA A 83 -6.68 -10.10 18.50
CA ALA A 83 -5.97 -10.79 19.58
C ALA A 83 -6.96 -11.47 20.55
N ASN A 84 -6.47 -12.46 21.29
CA ASN A 84 -7.25 -13.27 22.24
C ASN A 84 -8.18 -12.42 23.11
N GLY A 85 -9.49 -12.66 23.01
CA GLY A 85 -10.54 -11.91 23.70
C GLY A 85 -11.28 -10.87 22.84
N GLY A 86 -10.89 -10.65 21.57
CA GLY A 86 -11.65 -9.79 20.64
C GLY A 86 -11.58 -8.29 20.93
N ALA A 87 -10.74 -7.87 21.87
CA ALA A 87 -10.69 -6.51 22.42
C ALA A 87 -9.56 -5.63 21.83
N THR A 88 -8.63 -6.23 21.08
CA THR A 88 -7.47 -5.56 20.47
C THR A 88 -7.18 -6.21 19.13
N LEU A 89 -6.76 -5.46 18.11
CA LEU A 89 -6.20 -6.06 16.88
C LEU A 89 -4.71 -6.44 17.09
N THR A 90 -4.21 -7.45 16.39
CA THR A 90 -2.79 -7.84 16.45
C THR A 90 -1.87 -6.82 15.76
N GLN A 91 -0.54 -6.96 15.90
CA GLN A 91 0.42 -6.13 15.15
C GLN A 91 0.24 -6.23 13.62
N ASP A 92 -0.39 -7.30 13.13
CA ASP A 92 -0.76 -7.50 11.71
C ASP A 92 -1.86 -6.53 11.21
N SER A 93 -2.29 -5.58 12.04
CA SER A 93 -3.14 -4.44 11.68
C SER A 93 -2.49 -3.44 10.73
N LEU A 94 -1.17 -3.52 10.55
CA LEU A 94 -0.43 -2.63 9.65
C LEU A 94 -0.82 -2.92 8.20
N ILE A 95 -1.51 -1.96 7.58
CA ILE A 95 -1.91 -2.04 6.18
C ILE A 95 -0.82 -1.38 5.35
N ALA A 96 0.08 -2.21 4.82
CA ALA A 96 0.99 -1.82 3.77
C ALA A 96 0.25 -1.82 2.42
N ILE A 97 0.37 -0.72 1.68
CA ILE A 97 0.08 -0.65 0.25
C ILE A 97 1.40 -0.25 -0.44
N ASN A 98 1.90 -1.07 -1.35
CA ASN A 98 3.09 -0.81 -2.15
C ASN A 98 2.85 -1.27 -3.61
N ASN A 99 3.93 -1.40 -4.40
CA ASN A 99 3.85 -1.80 -5.81
C ASN A 99 3.44 -3.27 -6.03
N ALA A 100 3.52 -4.14 -5.02
CA ALA A 100 3.29 -5.60 -5.13
C ALA A 100 2.34 -6.19 -4.06
N ALA A 101 1.85 -5.39 -3.13
CA ALA A 101 0.93 -5.76 -2.05
C ALA A 101 -0.02 -4.58 -1.71
N PRO A 102 -1.30 -4.85 -1.35
CA PRO A 102 -1.94 -6.16 -1.29
C PRO A 102 -2.35 -6.68 -2.68
N PHE A 103 -2.05 -5.94 -3.75
CA PHE A 103 -2.30 -6.34 -5.14
C PHE A 103 -1.01 -6.67 -5.85
N ALA A 104 -1.02 -7.71 -6.69
CA ALA A 104 0.10 -8.01 -7.58
C ALA A 104 0.50 -6.79 -8.43
N ALA A 105 1.80 -6.67 -8.68
CA ALA A 105 2.37 -5.64 -9.55
C ALA A 105 1.78 -5.72 -10.96
N SER A 106 1.59 -4.57 -11.60
CA SER A 106 0.93 -4.48 -12.91
C SER A 106 1.75 -3.59 -13.84
N GLY A 107 2.35 -4.19 -14.87
CA GLY A 107 2.99 -3.48 -15.98
C GLY A 107 4.14 -2.52 -15.62
N GLY A 108 4.76 -2.66 -14.45
CA GLY A 108 5.80 -1.73 -13.96
C GLY A 108 5.26 -0.39 -13.43
N LEU A 109 3.95 -0.23 -13.30
CA LEU A 109 3.33 0.95 -12.72
C LEU A 109 3.58 1.01 -11.20
N LYS A 110 3.82 2.23 -10.69
CA LYS A 110 3.97 2.54 -9.26
C LYS A 110 2.65 3.02 -8.65
N LEU A 111 2.61 3.24 -7.32
CA LEU A 111 1.38 3.66 -6.62
C LEU A 111 0.76 4.97 -7.12
N ASP A 112 1.56 5.88 -7.69
CA ASP A 112 1.13 7.16 -8.25
C ASP A 112 0.21 7.02 -9.48
N ALA A 113 0.24 5.87 -10.17
CA ALA A 113 -0.68 5.53 -11.25
C ALA A 113 -2.08 5.07 -10.78
N TYR A 114 -2.35 5.09 -9.45
CA TYR A 114 -3.56 4.55 -8.86
C TYR A 114 -4.17 5.47 -7.80
N ASP A 115 -5.50 5.45 -7.74
CA ASP A 115 -6.25 5.78 -6.52
C ASP A 115 -6.53 4.49 -5.73
N TYR A 116 -6.54 4.57 -4.40
CA TYR A 116 -6.90 3.46 -3.53
C TYR A 116 -8.10 3.79 -2.66
N GLN A 117 -8.93 2.79 -2.38
CA GLN A 117 -10.05 2.90 -1.46
C GLN A 117 -9.98 1.78 -0.42
N ILE A 118 -9.81 2.13 0.86
CA ILE A 118 -9.92 1.20 1.98
C ILE A 118 -11.33 1.34 2.57
N THR A 119 -12.10 0.26 2.55
CA THR A 119 -13.47 0.24 3.09
C THR A 119 -13.51 -0.69 4.29
N ALA A 120 -13.72 -0.15 5.49
CA ALA A 120 -14.00 -0.96 6.68
C ALA A 120 -15.52 -1.12 6.86
N TYR A 121 -15.95 -2.34 7.15
CA TYR A 121 -17.32 -2.64 7.54
C TYR A 121 -17.38 -2.89 9.03
N GLN A 122 -18.29 -2.20 9.71
CA GLN A 122 -18.59 -2.42 11.11
C GLN A 122 -19.94 -3.12 11.23
N TYR A 123 -20.01 -4.24 11.94
CA TYR A 123 -21.29 -4.74 12.46
C TYR A 123 -21.67 -3.97 13.74
N SER A 124 -22.93 -3.56 13.88
CA SER A 124 -23.38 -2.84 15.08
C SER A 124 -24.83 -3.17 15.41
N LYS A 125 -25.10 -3.55 16.66
CA LYS A 125 -26.47 -3.69 17.18
C LYS A 125 -27.22 -2.36 17.25
N ALA A 126 -26.50 -1.23 17.22
CA ALA A 126 -27.07 0.11 17.16
C ALA A 126 -27.20 0.65 15.73
N ALA A 127 -26.75 -0.08 14.71
CA ALA A 127 -27.11 0.24 13.33
C ALA A 127 -28.59 -0.06 13.11
N PRO A 128 -29.31 0.75 12.31
CA PRO A 128 -30.71 0.49 12.01
C PRO A 128 -30.90 -0.92 11.42
N VAL A 129 -31.71 -1.73 12.09
CA VAL A 129 -32.13 -3.08 11.64
C VAL A 129 -30.95 -4.01 11.28
N GLY A 130 -30.05 -4.25 12.24
CA GLY A 130 -28.95 -5.22 12.07
C GLY A 130 -27.91 -4.82 11.00
N GLY A 131 -27.91 -3.56 10.60
CA GLY A 131 -27.09 -3.02 9.52
C GLY A 131 -25.59 -2.99 9.83
N ARG A 132 -24.81 -2.71 8.78
CA ARG A 132 -23.38 -2.41 8.89
C ARG A 132 -23.15 -0.91 8.71
N TYR A 133 -22.19 -0.32 9.42
CA TYR A 133 -21.66 0.97 9.02
C TYR A 133 -20.55 0.76 7.99
N ARG A 134 -20.47 1.64 6.99
CA ARG A 134 -19.42 1.63 5.97
C ARG A 134 -18.54 2.87 6.18
N TYR A 135 -17.29 2.63 6.54
CA TYR A 135 -16.25 3.66 6.58
C TYR A 135 -15.41 3.53 5.33
N THR A 136 -15.44 4.54 4.48
CA THR A 136 -14.68 4.57 3.22
C THR A 136 -13.59 5.62 3.32
N PHE A 137 -12.35 5.18 3.17
CA PHE A 137 -11.17 6.03 3.10
C PHE A 137 -10.64 5.99 1.67
N LYS A 138 -10.55 7.15 1.02
CA LYS A 138 -9.95 7.29 -0.30
C LYS A 138 -8.57 7.91 -0.16
N ILE A 139 -7.58 7.24 -0.73
CA ILE A 139 -6.21 7.71 -0.93
C ILE A 139 -6.11 8.08 -2.41
N SER A 140 -5.70 9.29 -2.72
CA SER A 140 -5.56 9.77 -4.11
C SER A 140 -4.47 10.82 -4.23
N ASN A 141 -4.17 11.25 -5.46
CA ASN A 141 -3.11 12.23 -5.74
C ASN A 141 -1.76 11.82 -5.13
N ILE A 142 -1.47 10.51 -5.17
CA ILE A 142 -0.20 9.96 -4.70
C ILE A 142 0.91 10.51 -5.59
N LYS A 143 1.96 11.04 -4.95
CA LYS A 143 3.20 11.48 -5.58
C LYS A 143 4.37 10.77 -4.93
N LEU A 144 5.26 10.25 -5.76
CA LEU A 144 6.45 9.52 -5.35
C LEU A 144 7.66 10.18 -6.03
N ASP A 145 8.47 10.89 -5.25
CA ASP A 145 9.78 11.35 -5.68
C ASP A 145 10.81 10.29 -5.28
N GLY A 146 11.73 9.95 -6.18
CA GLY A 146 12.80 9.03 -5.82
C GLY A 146 13.93 8.99 -6.85
N GLN A 147 15.04 8.43 -6.41
CA GLN A 147 16.30 8.41 -7.14
C GLN A 147 16.95 7.03 -7.04
N TYR A 148 17.67 6.64 -8.08
CA TYR A 148 18.56 5.48 -8.04
C TYR A 148 19.93 5.94 -7.58
N GLN A 149 20.42 5.37 -6.49
CA GLN A 149 21.78 5.57 -6.02
C GLN A 149 22.63 4.37 -6.42
N ALA A 150 23.68 4.62 -7.20
CA ALA A 150 24.62 3.60 -7.63
C ALA A 150 25.98 3.81 -6.95
N ASN A 151 26.51 2.77 -6.31
CA ASN A 151 27.83 2.80 -5.66
C ASN A 151 28.94 2.09 -6.48
N GLY A 152 28.64 1.72 -7.72
CA GLY A 152 29.52 0.95 -8.61
C GLY A 152 29.26 -0.57 -8.59
N CYS A 153 28.72 -1.11 -7.51
CA CYS A 153 28.40 -2.54 -7.36
C CYS A 153 26.89 -2.81 -7.35
N CYS A 154 26.13 -1.92 -6.70
CA CYS A 154 24.69 -1.97 -6.52
C CYS A 154 24.04 -0.70 -7.09
N THR A 155 22.79 -0.81 -7.52
CA THR A 155 21.90 0.32 -7.80
C THR A 155 20.64 0.13 -6.96
N CYS A 156 20.49 0.88 -5.87
CA CYS A 156 19.30 0.83 -5.02
C CYS A 156 18.35 1.99 -5.35
N TYR A 157 17.04 1.77 -5.26
CA TYR A 157 16.03 2.81 -5.35
C TYR A 157 15.72 3.41 -3.97
N SER A 158 15.92 4.71 -3.82
CA SER A 158 15.51 5.47 -2.63
C SER A 158 14.37 6.42 -2.98
N ASN A 159 13.25 6.31 -2.26
CA ASN A 159 12.21 7.31 -2.28
C ASN A 159 12.66 8.53 -1.45
N THR A 160 12.61 9.71 -2.05
CA THR A 160 13.02 11.00 -1.47
C THR A 160 11.83 11.88 -1.08
N GLY A 161 10.60 11.49 -1.43
CA GLY A 161 9.39 12.24 -1.17
C GLY A 161 8.13 11.41 -1.41
N LYS A 162 7.21 11.43 -0.44
CA LYS A 162 5.87 10.85 -0.56
C LYS A 162 4.84 11.89 -0.17
N GLN A 163 3.82 12.07 -1.02
CA GLN A 163 2.66 12.89 -0.73
C GLN A 163 1.40 12.15 -1.21
N PHE A 164 0.29 12.30 -0.51
CA PHE A 164 -1.01 11.78 -0.92
C PHE A 164 -2.13 12.52 -0.19
N ASP A 165 -3.30 12.60 -0.82
CA ASP A 165 -4.52 13.09 -0.19
C ASP A 165 -5.26 11.92 0.47
N LEU A 166 -5.70 12.13 1.72
CA LEU A 166 -6.56 11.18 2.45
C LEU A 166 -7.91 11.83 2.75
N SER A 167 -8.98 11.25 2.21
CA SER A 167 -10.35 11.68 2.50
C SER A 167 -11.16 10.54 3.11
N SER A 168 -12.05 10.86 4.04
CA SER A 168 -12.90 9.88 4.73
C SER A 168 -14.39 10.23 4.60
N ASN A 169 -15.19 9.21 4.32
CA ASN A 169 -16.64 9.27 4.26
C ASN A 169 -17.22 8.14 5.12
N LEU A 170 -18.13 8.50 6.02
CA LEU A 170 -18.92 7.56 6.81
C LEU A 170 -20.34 7.58 6.27
N SER A 171 -20.85 6.42 5.87
CA SER A 171 -22.27 6.21 5.63
C SER A 171 -22.79 5.04 6.45
N ALA A 172 -24.04 5.15 6.91
CA ALA A 172 -24.81 3.96 7.20
C ALA A 172 -24.87 3.15 5.89
N ALA A 173 -24.48 1.86 5.91
CA ALA A 173 -24.72 1.03 4.73
C ALA A 173 -26.25 0.95 4.54
N PRO A 174 -26.75 1.04 3.30
CA PRO A 174 -28.18 1.18 3.08
C PRO A 174 -28.94 -0.07 3.58
N ALA A 175 -29.94 0.19 4.42
CA ALA A 175 -31.18 -0.57 4.40
C ALA A 175 -32.18 0.15 3.48
N GLN A 176 -33.21 -0.55 3.00
CA GLN A 176 -34.31 0.03 2.21
C GLN A 176 -35.00 1.21 2.97
N PRO A 177 -35.62 2.19 2.28
CA PRO A 177 -35.96 3.53 2.81
C PRO A 177 -37.03 3.53 3.92
N LYS A 178 -37.21 4.54 4.79
CA LYS A 178 -36.51 5.83 5.12
C LYS A 178 -37.17 6.39 6.41
N VAL A 179 -36.44 7.14 7.27
CA VAL A 179 -36.81 8.39 8.01
C VAL A 179 -35.70 8.74 9.05
N VAL A 180 -35.63 10.02 9.44
CA VAL A 180 -34.47 10.80 9.98
C VAL A 180 -34.40 10.67 11.55
N THR A 181 -33.33 10.95 12.33
CA THR A 181 -32.35 12.07 12.31
C THR A 181 -30.99 11.77 13.01
N ALA A 182 -30.09 12.77 12.98
CA ALA A 182 -28.72 13.00 13.48
C ALA A 182 -28.40 12.73 14.99
N PRO A 183 -27.13 12.88 15.47
CA PRO A 183 -25.89 13.26 14.79
C PRO A 183 -24.73 12.23 14.87
N VAL A 184 -23.62 12.46 14.15
CA VAL A 184 -22.51 11.51 13.99
C VAL A 184 -21.14 12.19 14.11
N ASN A 185 -20.26 11.67 14.98
CA ASN A 185 -18.84 12.05 15.05
C ASN A 185 -17.99 11.26 14.04
N LYS A 186 -16.95 11.89 13.50
CA LYS A 186 -16.11 11.36 12.41
C LYS A 186 -14.79 10.78 12.96
N PRO A 187 -14.43 9.50 12.72
CA PRO A 187 -13.17 8.95 13.19
C PRO A 187 -11.98 9.50 12.39
N ILE A 188 -10.82 9.58 13.05
CA ILE A 188 -9.57 10.11 12.48
C ILE A 188 -8.62 8.95 12.20
N ILE A 189 -8.16 8.83 10.95
CA ILE A 189 -6.94 8.07 10.63
C ILE A 189 -5.76 9.05 10.72
N THR A 190 -4.74 8.68 11.47
CA THR A 190 -3.45 9.38 11.48
C THR A 190 -2.53 8.68 10.51
N PRO A 191 -2.00 9.33 9.45
CA PRO A 191 -0.91 8.76 8.69
C PRO A 191 0.32 8.63 9.60
N LEU A 192 0.93 7.45 9.62
CA LEU A 192 2.26 7.29 10.21
C LEU A 192 3.26 7.93 9.25
N THR A 193 3.60 9.20 9.49
CA THR A 193 4.78 9.82 8.90
C THR A 193 6.01 9.05 9.38
N THR A 194 6.57 8.22 8.50
CA THR A 194 7.87 7.60 8.71
C THR A 194 8.94 8.70 8.75
N ARG A 195 9.79 8.65 9.78
CA ARG A 195 11.10 9.30 9.77
C ARG A 195 12.02 8.62 8.76
#